data_AF-A0A1G3R2C8-F1
#
_entry.id   AF-A0A1G3R2C8-F1
#
_cell.length_a   1.000
_cell.length_b   1.000
_cell.length_c   1.000
_cell.angle_alpha   90.00
_cell.angle_beta   90.00
_cell.angle_gamma   90.00
#
_symmetry.space_group_name_H-M   'P 1'
#
loop_
_entity.id
_entity.type
_entity.pdbx_description
1 polymer ?
#
loop_
_entity_poly.entity_id
_entity_poly.type
_entity_poly.pdbx_seq_one_letter_code
_entity_poly.pdbx_strand_id
1 'polypeptide(L)'
;GRPYADFPQFNGTTAYLQAAIAAGIDAFSLANNHAFDGAEEGVLQTLRSIDRAARAAGRTLYRAGSRANPGSPFQAARAEVDGVRIAFLAATQFLNTRGGGERVAVVDYRDRRAADAFAALVGAESASCDVLVVSYHGGVEYASVPAAGLDAFLNRLASCGATVVYGHHPHVLQAPRFVYAGASRRLVLPSMGNFISGQAEYLDPVSGEGAVAPGTGDTALVRVHVLCGTGWSTVIGVDAVPLAVHWNGRREMVIGRLEDLARLSPAASAWGAYFRGRLDRITRLFAGVVTSSGPAASPPR
;
A
#
# COMPACT_ATOMS: atom_id res chain seq x y z
N GLY A 1 -10.28 14.29 20.49
CA GLY A 1 -10.54 13.34 19.38
C GLY A 1 -11.31 12.16 19.94
N ARG A 2 -11.97 11.38 19.07
CA ARG A 2 -12.63 10.13 19.49
C ARG A 2 -11.62 9.16 20.14
N PRO A 3 -12.04 8.32 21.11
CA PRO A 3 -11.17 7.31 21.71
C PRO A 3 -10.76 6.26 20.67
N TYR A 4 -9.64 5.58 20.91
CA TYR A 4 -9.25 4.42 20.11
C TYR A 4 -10.40 3.41 20.03
N ALA A 5 -10.63 2.86 18.84
CA ALA A 5 -11.60 1.80 18.60
C ALA A 5 -11.05 0.79 17.60
N ASP A 6 -11.33 -0.49 17.87
CA ASP A 6 -10.97 -1.64 17.04
C ASP A 6 -12.19 -2.14 16.24
N PHE A 7 -12.10 -3.38 15.74
CA PHE A 7 -13.16 -3.97 14.92
C PHE A 7 -14.52 -3.91 15.65
N PRO A 8 -15.64 -3.55 14.98
CA PRO A 8 -15.80 -3.42 13.52
C PRO A 8 -15.65 -2.00 12.96
N GLN A 9 -15.51 -0.98 13.81
CA GLN A 9 -15.43 0.42 13.40
C GLN A 9 -14.17 1.06 13.96
N PHE A 10 -13.18 1.23 13.11
CA PHE A 10 -11.85 1.63 13.54
C PHE A 10 -11.76 3.13 13.80
N ASN A 11 -11.07 3.48 14.87
CA ASN A 11 -10.61 4.85 15.09
C ASN A 11 -9.17 4.82 15.61
N GLY A 12 -8.26 5.36 14.80
CA GLY A 12 -6.85 5.50 15.16
C GLY A 12 -6.58 6.74 16.02
N THR A 13 -5.39 6.78 16.61
CA THR A 13 -4.89 7.98 17.32
C THR A 13 -3.84 8.71 16.46
N THR A 14 -3.60 9.99 16.77
CA THR A 14 -2.60 10.79 16.05
C THR A 14 -1.16 10.30 16.28
N ALA A 15 -0.92 9.51 17.33
CA ALA A 15 0.38 8.88 17.56
C ALA A 15 0.81 7.97 16.40
N TYR A 16 -0.14 7.26 15.78
CA TYR A 16 0.15 6.42 14.60
C TYR A 16 0.59 7.25 13.40
N LEU A 17 -0.11 8.37 13.13
CA LEU A 17 0.27 9.31 12.08
C LEU A 17 1.63 9.96 12.35
N GLN A 18 1.89 10.35 13.61
CA GLN A 18 3.18 10.92 14.01
C GLN A 18 4.33 9.92 13.82
N ALA A 19 4.13 8.66 14.18
CA ALA A 19 5.11 7.60 13.95
C ALA A 19 5.39 7.38 12.46
N ALA A 20 4.35 7.37 11.61
CA ALA A 20 4.50 7.28 10.16
C ALA A 20 5.34 8.43 9.58
N ILE A 21 5.07 9.67 10.00
CA ILE A 21 5.83 10.85 9.56
C ILE A 21 7.28 10.77 10.04
N ALA A 22 7.51 10.39 11.31
CA ALA A 22 8.85 10.22 11.87
C ALA A 22 9.64 9.12 11.14
N ALA A 23 8.96 8.08 10.65
CA ALA A 23 9.55 7.02 9.83
C ALA A 23 9.84 7.47 8.38
N GLY A 24 9.50 8.69 7.99
CA GLY A 24 9.78 9.24 6.67
C GLY A 24 8.67 9.07 5.64
N ILE A 25 7.43 8.76 6.04
CA ILE A 25 6.30 8.64 5.11
C ILE A 25 5.75 10.03 4.78
N ASP A 26 5.80 10.40 3.49
CA ASP A 26 5.30 11.69 2.99
C ASP A 26 3.91 11.60 2.32
N ALA A 27 3.50 10.42 1.84
CA ALA A 27 2.27 10.26 1.05
C ALA A 27 1.33 9.21 1.64
N PHE A 28 0.03 9.54 1.72
CA PHE A 28 -1.00 8.70 2.33
C PHE A 28 -2.16 8.44 1.36
N SER A 29 -2.49 7.17 1.18
CA SER A 29 -3.77 6.76 0.58
C SER A 29 -4.86 6.78 1.65
N LEU A 30 -5.90 7.60 1.45
CA LEU A 30 -7.03 7.73 2.37
C LEU A 30 -8.31 7.09 1.84
N ALA A 31 -8.18 6.22 0.82
CA ALA A 31 -9.28 5.42 0.32
C ALA A 31 -9.06 3.95 0.70
N ASN A 32 -9.88 3.47 1.63
CA ASN A 32 -9.99 2.06 2.02
C ASN A 32 -11.41 1.80 2.52
N ASN A 33 -11.79 0.54 2.72
CA ASN A 33 -13.14 0.17 3.14
C ASN A 33 -13.55 0.71 4.52
N HIS A 34 -12.57 1.01 5.38
CA HIS A 34 -12.76 1.60 6.71
C HIS A 34 -12.66 3.14 6.74
N ALA A 35 -12.42 3.79 5.60
CA ALA A 35 -12.22 5.24 5.54
C ALA A 35 -13.44 6.05 6.00
N PHE A 36 -14.62 5.42 6.10
CA PHE A 36 -15.87 6.04 6.52
C PHE A 36 -16.46 5.48 7.83
N ASP A 37 -15.69 4.68 8.60
CA ASP A 37 -16.14 4.13 9.89
C ASP A 37 -16.53 5.23 10.88
N GLY A 38 -15.79 6.35 10.86
CA GLY A 38 -16.09 7.54 11.66
C GLY A 38 -17.20 8.44 11.09
N ALA A 39 -17.86 8.01 10.01
CA ALA A 39 -18.73 8.83 9.16
C ALA A 39 -18.01 10.08 8.61
N GLU A 40 -18.78 11.06 8.15
CA GLU A 40 -18.27 12.29 7.54
C GLU A 40 -17.28 13.04 8.43
N GLU A 41 -17.59 13.17 9.72
CA GLU A 41 -16.70 13.84 10.67
C GLU A 41 -15.39 13.07 10.86
N GLY A 42 -15.38 11.74 10.75
CA GLY A 42 -14.16 10.92 10.78
C GLY A 42 -13.23 11.22 9.60
N VAL A 43 -13.79 11.37 8.39
CA VAL A 43 -13.01 11.78 7.22
C VAL A 43 -12.44 13.18 7.44
N LEU A 44 -13.28 14.14 7.81
CA LEU A 44 -12.84 15.53 8.02
C LEU A 44 -11.78 15.64 9.13
N GLN A 45 -11.95 14.90 10.23
CA GLN A 45 -10.96 14.84 11.31
C GLN A 45 -9.63 14.25 10.83
N THR A 46 -9.65 13.22 9.98
CA THR A 46 -8.43 12.65 9.37
C THR A 46 -7.70 13.70 8.54
N LEU A 47 -8.42 14.42 7.67
CA LEU A 47 -7.83 15.50 6.85
C LEU A 47 -7.18 16.59 7.72
N ARG A 48 -7.90 17.09 8.74
CA ARG A 48 -7.39 18.11 9.67
C ARG A 48 -6.19 17.60 10.49
N SER A 49 -6.16 16.32 10.83
CA SER A 49 -5.06 15.71 11.59
C SER A 49 -3.78 15.65 10.76
N ILE A 50 -3.88 15.28 9.48
CA ILE A 50 -2.75 15.30 8.53
C ILE A 50 -2.25 16.73 8.33
N ASP A 51 -3.15 17.68 8.08
CA ASP A 51 -2.76 19.08 7.87
C ASP A 51 -2.08 19.69 9.12
N ARG A 52 -2.53 19.33 10.33
CA ARG A 52 -1.89 19.73 11.59
C ARG A 52 -0.52 19.08 11.77
N ALA A 53 -0.41 17.79 11.46
CA ALA A 53 0.86 17.06 11.60
C ALA A 53 1.90 17.56 10.59
N ALA A 54 1.49 17.86 9.35
CA ALA A 54 2.31 18.50 8.33
C ALA A 54 2.90 19.83 8.83
N ARG A 55 2.05 20.73 9.37
CA ARG A 55 2.49 22.00 9.96
C ARG A 55 3.45 21.82 11.13
N ALA A 56 3.13 20.89 12.04
CA ALA A 56 3.97 20.62 13.21
C ALA A 56 5.35 20.05 12.83
N ALA A 57 5.42 19.25 11.77
CA ALA A 57 6.67 18.67 11.27
C ALA A 57 7.45 19.62 10.33
N GLY A 58 6.86 20.74 9.91
CA GLY A 58 7.46 21.61 8.89
C GLY A 58 7.64 20.92 7.53
N ARG A 59 6.76 19.96 7.21
CA ARG A 59 6.86 19.10 6.01
C ARG A 59 5.55 19.08 5.24
N THR A 60 5.64 19.00 3.92
CA THR A 60 4.47 18.76 3.07
C THR A 60 4.10 17.28 3.14
N LEU A 61 2.83 16.98 3.43
CA LEU A 61 2.29 15.62 3.36
C LEU A 61 1.27 15.54 2.23
N TYR A 62 1.40 14.52 1.38
CA TYR A 62 0.52 14.28 0.24
C TYR A 62 -0.57 13.29 0.64
N ARG A 63 -1.81 13.54 0.19
CA ARG A 63 -2.95 12.67 0.50
C ARG A 63 -3.91 12.55 -0.66
N ALA A 64 -4.35 11.33 -0.97
CA ALA A 64 -5.27 11.04 -2.06
C ALA A 64 -6.47 10.21 -1.60
N GLY A 65 -7.56 10.26 -2.35
CA GLY A 65 -8.72 9.37 -2.17
C GLY A 65 -9.77 9.83 -1.15
N SER A 66 -9.56 10.95 -0.47
CA SER A 66 -10.57 11.59 0.40
C SER A 66 -10.60 13.11 0.21
N ARG A 67 -11.77 13.75 0.37
CA ARG A 67 -11.97 15.19 0.13
C ARG A 67 -12.79 15.91 1.19
N ALA A 68 -12.43 17.18 1.41
CA ALA A 68 -13.09 18.06 2.39
C ALA A 68 -14.35 18.76 1.85
N ASN A 69 -14.57 18.78 0.53
CA ASN A 69 -15.78 19.31 -0.09
C ASN A 69 -16.47 18.22 -0.91
N PRO A 70 -17.72 17.82 -0.60
CA PRO A 70 -18.47 16.80 -1.35
C PRO A 70 -18.61 17.08 -2.84
N GLY A 71 -18.66 18.36 -3.24
CA GLY A 71 -18.86 18.78 -4.62
C GLY A 71 -17.58 18.93 -5.45
N SER A 72 -16.39 18.87 -4.84
CA SER A 72 -15.13 18.96 -5.59
C SER A 72 -14.76 17.62 -6.22
N PRO A 73 -14.16 17.59 -7.42
CA PRO A 73 -13.66 16.33 -7.99
C PRO A 73 -12.62 15.68 -7.07
N PHE A 74 -12.51 14.35 -7.11
CA PHE A 74 -11.33 13.68 -6.56
C PHE A 74 -10.15 14.01 -7.46
N GLN A 75 -9.10 14.59 -6.88
CA GLN A 75 -7.91 15.04 -7.59
C GLN A 75 -6.68 14.29 -7.09
N ALA A 76 -5.67 14.17 -7.94
CA ALA A 76 -4.38 13.67 -7.51
C ALA A 76 -3.68 14.65 -6.56
N ALA A 77 -3.04 14.13 -5.52
CA ALA A 77 -2.03 14.90 -4.80
C ALA A 77 -0.78 15.00 -5.67
N ARG A 78 -0.20 16.20 -5.77
CA ARG A 78 0.93 16.47 -6.66
C ARG A 78 2.14 16.90 -5.85
N ALA A 79 3.27 16.32 -6.18
CA ALA A 79 4.58 16.66 -5.65
C ALA A 79 5.52 17.01 -6.81
N GLU A 80 6.52 17.83 -6.52
CA GLU A 80 7.65 18.05 -7.41
C GLU A 80 8.92 17.86 -6.60
N VAL A 81 9.80 16.98 -7.05
CA VAL A 81 11.07 16.66 -6.39
C VAL A 81 12.15 16.67 -7.45
N ASP A 82 13.13 17.56 -7.30
CA ASP A 82 14.24 17.73 -8.24
C ASP A 82 13.77 17.89 -9.71
N GLY A 83 12.67 18.62 -9.92
CA GLY A 83 12.06 18.84 -11.24
C GLY A 83 11.22 17.68 -11.79
N VAL A 84 11.07 16.58 -11.05
CA VAL A 84 10.20 15.45 -11.40
C VAL A 84 8.81 15.66 -10.82
N ARG A 85 7.79 15.69 -11.68
CA ARG A 85 6.38 15.84 -11.27
C ARG A 85 5.80 14.47 -10.92
N ILE A 86 5.39 14.31 -9.67
CA ILE A 86 4.83 13.06 -9.15
C ILE A 86 3.36 13.31 -8.78
N ALA A 87 2.47 12.41 -9.19
CA ALA A 87 1.06 12.44 -8.83
C ALA A 87 0.62 11.17 -8.09
N PHE A 88 -0.29 11.32 -7.14
CA PHE A 88 -0.87 10.23 -6.36
C PHE A 88 -2.40 10.23 -6.48
N LEU A 89 -2.96 9.11 -6.95
CA LEU A 89 -4.40 8.83 -6.91
C LEU A 89 -4.68 7.68 -5.95
N ALA A 90 -5.88 7.66 -5.37
CA ALA A 90 -6.32 6.56 -4.53
C ALA A 90 -7.83 6.33 -4.67
N ALA A 91 -8.25 5.07 -4.68
CA ALA A 91 -9.65 4.66 -4.63
C ALA A 91 -9.81 3.34 -3.85
N THR A 92 -11.02 3.11 -3.31
CA THR A 92 -11.43 1.86 -2.66
C THR A 92 -12.57 1.23 -3.43
N GLN A 93 -12.66 -0.09 -3.44
CA GLN A 93 -13.74 -0.81 -4.11
C GLN A 93 -15.10 -0.55 -3.45
N PHE A 94 -15.12 -0.52 -2.11
CA PHE A 94 -16.32 -0.34 -1.30
C PHE A 94 -15.98 0.31 0.03
N LEU A 95 -17.02 0.63 0.81
CA LEU A 95 -16.96 1.07 2.20
C LEU A 95 -17.79 0.11 3.06
N ASN A 96 -17.38 -0.13 4.32
CA ASN A 96 -18.09 -1.02 5.24
C ASN A 96 -19.37 -0.39 5.80
N THR A 97 -19.45 0.93 5.77
CA THR A 97 -20.61 1.72 6.19
C THR A 97 -21.36 2.26 4.98
N ARG A 98 -22.69 2.45 5.10
CA ARG A 98 -23.49 3.09 4.05
C ARG A 98 -23.10 4.57 3.87
N GLY A 99 -23.13 5.04 2.62
CA GLY A 99 -22.79 6.42 2.28
C GLY A 99 -21.28 6.63 2.09
N GLY A 100 -20.82 7.88 2.19
CA GLY A 100 -19.40 8.22 2.17
C GLY A 100 -18.73 8.36 0.80
N GLY A 101 -19.37 7.93 -0.29
CA GLY A 101 -18.84 8.10 -1.65
C GLY A 101 -18.66 9.57 -2.09
N GLU A 102 -19.33 10.51 -1.43
CA GLU A 102 -19.10 11.94 -1.61
C GLU A 102 -17.83 12.46 -0.93
N ARG A 103 -17.26 11.67 -0.01
CA ARG A 103 -16.10 12.03 0.81
C ARG A 103 -14.88 11.18 0.47
N VAL A 104 -15.09 9.92 0.10
CA VAL A 104 -14.05 8.92 -0.21
C VAL A 104 -14.23 8.44 -1.65
N ALA A 105 -13.14 8.28 -2.39
CA ALA A 105 -13.17 7.80 -3.77
C ALA A 105 -13.53 6.31 -3.80
N VAL A 106 -14.80 6.00 -4.08
CA VAL A 106 -15.30 4.63 -4.21
C VAL A 106 -15.43 4.26 -5.68
N VAL A 107 -14.72 3.22 -6.11
CA VAL A 107 -14.68 2.72 -7.48
C VAL A 107 -14.77 1.20 -7.44
N ASP A 108 -15.98 0.65 -7.54
CA ASP A 108 -16.15 -0.80 -7.71
C ASP A 108 -15.78 -1.20 -9.14
N TYR A 109 -14.70 -1.97 -9.31
CA TYR A 109 -14.23 -2.39 -10.63
C TYR A 109 -15.26 -3.24 -11.41
N ARG A 110 -16.27 -3.78 -10.72
CA ARG A 110 -17.37 -4.56 -11.32
C ARG A 110 -18.41 -3.67 -11.99
N ASP A 111 -18.53 -2.42 -11.54
CA ASP A 111 -19.31 -1.40 -12.24
C ASP A 111 -18.46 -0.82 -13.38
N ARG A 112 -18.82 -1.20 -14.61
CA ARG A 112 -18.10 -0.78 -15.82
C ARG A 112 -18.03 0.74 -15.94
N ARG A 113 -19.09 1.48 -15.60
CA ARG A 113 -19.10 2.94 -15.73
C ARG A 113 -18.13 3.57 -14.73
N ALA A 114 -18.13 3.11 -13.49
CA ALA A 114 -17.20 3.59 -12.47
C ALA A 114 -15.75 3.25 -12.83
N ALA A 115 -15.50 2.01 -13.27
CA ALA A 115 -14.18 1.56 -13.71
C ALA A 115 -13.66 2.36 -14.93
N ASP A 116 -14.53 2.63 -15.91
CA ASP A 116 -14.19 3.42 -17.11
C ASP A 116 -13.88 4.88 -16.75
N ALA A 117 -14.69 5.50 -15.89
CA ALA A 117 -14.46 6.86 -15.43
C ALA A 117 -13.14 7.00 -14.66
N PHE A 118 -12.82 6.05 -13.78
CA PHE A 118 -11.56 6.07 -13.04
C PHE A 118 -10.34 5.81 -13.93
N ALA A 119 -10.44 4.89 -14.89
CA ALA A 119 -9.38 4.67 -15.88
C ALA A 119 -9.13 5.91 -16.74
N ALA A 120 -10.19 6.63 -17.14
CA ALA A 120 -10.06 7.91 -17.85
C ALA A 120 -9.39 8.99 -16.99
N LEU A 121 -9.72 9.07 -15.69
CA LEU A 121 -9.04 9.96 -14.75
C LEU A 121 -7.55 9.63 -14.63
N VAL A 122 -7.19 8.35 -14.52
CA VAL A 122 -5.79 7.91 -14.52
C VAL A 122 -5.07 8.37 -15.79
N GLY A 123 -5.69 8.21 -16.95
CA GLY A 123 -5.15 8.71 -18.23
C GLY A 123 -4.93 10.23 -18.23
N ALA A 124 -5.93 11.00 -17.80
CA ALA A 124 -5.83 12.46 -17.74
C ALA A 124 -4.74 12.93 -16.76
N GLU A 125 -4.66 12.31 -15.58
CA GLU A 125 -3.64 12.62 -14.58
C GLU A 125 -2.23 12.27 -15.07
N SER A 126 -2.08 11.13 -15.76
CA SER A 126 -0.79 10.70 -16.34
C SER A 126 -0.23 11.68 -17.36
N ALA A 127 -1.08 12.40 -18.09
CA ALA A 127 -0.65 13.43 -19.04
C ALA A 127 -0.10 14.69 -18.34
N SER A 128 -0.35 14.86 -17.03
CA SER A 128 0.02 16.05 -16.25
C SER A 128 1.22 15.85 -15.32
N CYS A 129 1.79 14.65 -15.26
CA CYS A 129 2.91 14.29 -14.39
C CYS A 129 3.92 13.40 -15.12
N ASP A 130 5.09 13.19 -14.53
CA ASP A 130 6.11 12.29 -15.06
C ASP A 130 5.96 10.89 -14.43
N VAL A 131 5.62 10.84 -13.14
CA VAL A 131 5.37 9.60 -12.39
C VAL A 131 3.98 9.63 -11.76
N LEU A 132 3.14 8.65 -12.09
CA LEU A 132 1.81 8.48 -11.48
C LEU A 132 1.77 7.21 -10.63
N VAL A 133 1.45 7.37 -9.35
CA VAL A 133 1.18 6.26 -8.42
C VAL A 133 -0.33 6.19 -8.16
N VAL A 134 -0.94 5.05 -8.46
CA VAL A 134 -2.37 4.81 -8.22
C VAL A 134 -2.52 3.74 -7.15
N SER A 135 -3.08 4.13 -5.99
CA SER A 135 -3.46 3.19 -4.94
C SER A 135 -4.89 2.68 -5.17
N TYR A 136 -5.08 1.36 -5.09
CA TYR A 136 -6.41 0.76 -5.16
C TYR A 136 -6.64 -0.22 -4.02
N HIS A 137 -7.67 -0.01 -3.21
CA HIS A 137 -8.00 -0.84 -2.07
C HIS A 137 -9.23 -1.71 -2.38
N GLY A 138 -9.04 -3.00 -2.70
CA GLY A 138 -10.15 -3.89 -3.06
C GLY A 138 -9.75 -5.34 -3.30
N GLY A 139 -10.75 -6.19 -3.55
CA GLY A 139 -10.57 -7.62 -3.74
C GLY A 139 -11.23 -8.45 -2.64
N VAL A 140 -10.63 -9.60 -2.34
CA VAL A 140 -11.13 -10.54 -1.35
C VAL A 140 -10.08 -10.66 -0.25
N GLU A 141 -10.50 -10.52 1.00
CA GLU A 141 -9.62 -10.69 2.16
C GLU A 141 -8.94 -12.07 2.14
N TYR A 142 -7.67 -12.09 2.51
CA TYR A 142 -6.80 -13.26 2.65
C TYR A 142 -6.56 -14.09 1.37
N ALA A 143 -7.10 -13.66 0.22
CA ALA A 143 -6.83 -14.30 -1.05
C ALA A 143 -5.39 -14.04 -1.51
N SER A 144 -4.61 -15.11 -1.74
CA SER A 144 -3.21 -15.02 -2.19
C SER A 144 -3.05 -14.67 -3.68
N VAL A 145 -4.15 -14.68 -4.44
CA VAL A 145 -4.21 -14.31 -5.86
C VAL A 145 -5.44 -13.41 -6.06
N PRO A 146 -5.33 -12.28 -6.78
CA PRO A 146 -6.48 -11.44 -7.06
C PRO A 146 -7.49 -12.17 -7.96
N ALA A 147 -8.78 -11.89 -7.77
CA ALA A 147 -9.80 -12.35 -8.70
C ALA A 147 -9.52 -11.79 -10.11
N ALA A 148 -9.81 -12.58 -11.16
CA ALA A 148 -9.47 -12.22 -12.54
C ALA A 148 -9.97 -10.83 -12.97
N GLY A 149 -11.16 -10.42 -12.52
CA GLY A 149 -11.71 -9.10 -12.81
C GLY A 149 -10.93 -7.95 -12.15
N LEU A 150 -10.50 -8.13 -10.89
CA LEU A 150 -9.63 -7.16 -10.22
C LEU A 150 -8.26 -7.12 -10.90
N ASP A 151 -7.70 -8.29 -11.23
CA ASP A 151 -6.40 -8.38 -11.88
C ASP A 151 -6.35 -7.63 -13.22
N ALA A 152 -7.38 -7.84 -14.05
CA ALA A 152 -7.58 -7.12 -15.30
C ALA A 152 -7.74 -5.61 -15.07
N PHE A 153 -8.47 -5.20 -14.03
CA PHE A 153 -8.64 -3.79 -13.70
C PHE A 153 -7.32 -3.13 -13.29
N LEU A 154 -6.52 -3.76 -12.42
CA LEU A 154 -5.20 -3.22 -12.02
C LEU A 154 -4.26 -3.10 -13.23
N ASN A 155 -4.25 -4.09 -14.12
CA ASN A 155 -3.47 -4.04 -15.36
C ASN A 155 -3.94 -2.90 -16.27
N ARG A 156 -5.25 -2.68 -16.36
CA ARG A 156 -5.82 -1.57 -17.13
C ARG A 156 -5.34 -0.21 -16.60
N LEU A 157 -5.31 0.01 -15.29
CA LEU A 157 -4.81 1.26 -14.72
C LEU A 157 -3.34 1.52 -15.08
N ALA A 158 -2.51 0.48 -15.06
CA ALA A 158 -1.13 0.58 -15.54
C ALA A 158 -1.06 0.94 -17.03
N SER A 159 -1.85 0.26 -17.88
CA SER A 159 -1.94 0.56 -19.31
C SER A 159 -2.49 1.96 -19.62
N CYS A 160 -3.32 2.53 -18.73
CA CYS A 160 -3.82 3.90 -18.83
C CYS A 160 -2.80 4.98 -18.42
N GLY A 161 -1.60 4.60 -17.94
CA GLY A 161 -0.52 5.56 -17.67
C GLY A 161 -0.02 5.58 -16.24
N ALA A 162 -0.59 4.78 -15.32
CA ALA A 162 -0.01 4.65 -13.98
C ALA A 162 1.39 4.00 -14.06
N THR A 163 2.41 4.71 -13.57
CA THR A 163 3.79 4.18 -13.44
C THR A 163 3.82 3.02 -12.45
N VAL A 164 3.13 3.19 -11.31
CA VAL A 164 2.95 2.16 -10.29
C VAL A 164 1.48 2.07 -9.90
N VAL A 165 0.93 0.85 -9.94
CA VAL A 165 -0.37 0.53 -9.35
C VAL A 165 -0.13 -0.22 -8.05
N TYR A 166 -0.52 0.39 -6.93
CA TYR A 166 -0.34 -0.13 -5.58
C TYR A 166 -1.66 -0.61 -4.98
N GLY A 167 -1.88 -1.92 -5.05
CA GLY A 167 -3.04 -2.59 -4.50
C GLY A 167 -2.92 -2.89 -3.00
N HIS A 168 -4.06 -2.95 -2.32
CA HIS A 168 -4.21 -3.39 -0.93
C HIS A 168 -5.64 -3.94 -0.73
N HIS A 169 -5.91 -4.46 0.47
CA HIS A 169 -7.17 -5.01 1.02
C HIS A 169 -7.05 -6.49 1.41
N PRO A 170 -6.42 -7.38 0.61
CA PRO A 170 -6.34 -8.79 0.94
C PRO A 170 -5.59 -9.13 2.25
N HIS A 171 -4.93 -8.18 2.90
CA HIS A 171 -4.11 -8.38 4.11
C HIS A 171 -2.92 -9.35 3.97
N VAL A 172 -2.72 -9.94 2.79
CA VAL A 172 -1.63 -10.86 2.47
C VAL A 172 -0.90 -10.39 1.21
N LEU A 173 0.35 -10.85 1.03
CA LEU A 173 1.12 -10.56 -0.18
C LEU A 173 0.54 -11.25 -1.42
N GLN A 174 0.49 -10.51 -2.52
CA GLN A 174 0.17 -11.01 -3.86
C GLN A 174 1.30 -10.69 -4.85
N ALA A 175 1.50 -11.54 -5.84
CA ALA A 175 2.66 -11.47 -6.73
C ALA A 175 2.71 -10.14 -7.52
N PRO A 176 3.79 -9.35 -7.39
CA PRO A 176 4.00 -8.19 -8.22
C PRO A 176 4.33 -8.60 -9.66
N ARG A 177 4.08 -7.71 -10.61
CA ARG A 177 4.37 -7.97 -12.03
C ARG A 177 4.61 -6.69 -12.81
N PHE A 178 5.30 -6.85 -13.93
CA PHE A 178 5.39 -5.80 -14.94
C PHE A 178 4.23 -5.86 -15.94
N VAL A 179 3.75 -4.69 -16.34
CA VAL A 179 2.79 -4.50 -17.44
C VAL A 179 3.39 -3.49 -18.41
N TYR A 180 3.25 -3.72 -19.72
CA TYR A 180 3.76 -2.81 -20.74
C TYR A 180 2.64 -1.89 -21.24
N ALA A 181 2.89 -0.58 -21.18
CA ALA A 181 2.06 0.46 -21.79
C ALA A 181 2.86 1.07 -22.96
N GLY A 182 2.66 0.54 -24.16
CA GLY A 182 3.56 0.79 -25.29
C GLY A 182 4.97 0.27 -24.98
N ALA A 183 5.99 1.12 -25.16
CA ALA A 183 7.38 0.79 -24.83
C ALA A 183 7.74 0.96 -23.34
N SER A 184 6.84 1.53 -22.53
CA SER A 184 7.10 1.81 -21.11
C SER A 184 6.69 0.64 -20.24
N ARG A 185 7.58 0.25 -19.33
CA ARG A 185 7.32 -0.78 -18.32
C ARG A 185 6.69 -0.14 -17.08
N ARG A 186 5.59 -0.71 -16.61
CA ARG A 186 4.81 -0.29 -15.43
C ARG A 186 4.84 -1.39 -14.39
N LEU A 187 4.70 -1.03 -13.11
CA LEU A 187 4.69 -1.99 -12.01
C LEU A 187 3.27 -2.09 -11.43
N VAL A 188 2.77 -3.32 -11.34
CA VAL A 188 1.55 -3.63 -10.59
C VAL A 188 1.93 -4.43 -9.35
N LEU A 189 1.54 -3.93 -8.19
CA LEU A 189 1.72 -4.54 -6.87
C LEU A 189 0.32 -4.88 -6.33
N PRO A 190 -0.28 -6.06 -6.59
CA PRO A 190 -1.69 -6.30 -6.28
C PRO A 190 -2.04 -6.24 -4.78
N SER A 191 -1.11 -6.62 -3.90
CA SER A 191 -1.23 -6.44 -2.45
C SER A 191 0.13 -6.63 -1.78
N MET A 192 0.55 -5.70 -0.93
CA MET A 192 1.81 -5.78 -0.17
C MET A 192 1.65 -6.30 1.28
N GLY A 193 0.47 -6.84 1.61
CA GLY A 193 0.16 -7.31 2.96
C GLY A 193 0.10 -6.17 3.99
N ASN A 194 0.09 -6.53 5.27
CA ASN A 194 -0.01 -5.56 6.36
C ASN A 194 1.38 -5.08 6.80
N PHE A 195 1.61 -3.77 6.81
CA PHE A 195 2.85 -3.22 7.37
C PHE A 195 2.87 -3.26 8.92
N ILE A 196 1.76 -2.87 9.56
CA ILE A 196 1.55 -2.93 11.02
C ILE A 196 0.15 -3.51 11.25
N SER A 197 0.03 -4.65 11.93
CA SER A 197 -1.27 -5.31 12.13
C SER A 197 -1.28 -6.29 13.30
N GLY A 198 -2.39 -6.29 14.04
CA GLY A 198 -2.69 -7.30 15.07
C GLY A 198 -3.17 -8.64 14.51
N GLN A 199 -3.38 -8.78 13.20
CA GLN A 199 -3.89 -10.02 12.59
C GLN A 199 -2.91 -11.20 12.66
N ALA A 200 -1.65 -10.94 13.03
CA ALA A 200 -0.64 -11.95 13.33
C ALA A 200 -0.51 -12.24 14.85
N GLU A 201 -1.42 -11.74 15.69
CA GLU A 201 -1.47 -12.12 17.11
C GLU A 201 -1.66 -13.64 17.22
N TYR A 202 -1.02 -14.26 18.23
CA TYR A 202 -1.03 -15.71 18.45
C TYR A 202 -0.47 -16.55 17.29
N LEU A 203 0.37 -15.97 16.43
CA LEU A 203 1.08 -16.69 15.38
C LEU A 203 1.84 -17.89 15.94
N ASP A 204 1.46 -19.09 15.52
CA ASP A 204 2.20 -20.33 15.76
C ASP A 204 3.24 -20.53 14.64
N PRO A 205 4.55 -20.57 14.95
CA PRO A 205 5.59 -20.75 13.95
C PRO A 205 5.60 -22.14 13.30
N VAL A 206 4.93 -23.14 13.87
CA VAL A 206 4.86 -24.49 13.28
C VAL A 206 3.80 -24.56 12.19
N SER A 207 2.56 -24.17 12.50
CA SER A 207 1.47 -24.13 11.51
C SER A 207 1.54 -22.92 10.58
N GLY A 208 2.12 -21.81 11.05
CA GLY A 208 2.11 -20.51 10.38
C GLY A 208 0.78 -19.77 10.47
N GLU A 209 -0.15 -20.25 11.30
CA GLU A 209 -1.45 -19.64 11.56
C GLU A 209 -1.35 -18.60 12.67
N GLY A 210 -1.99 -17.45 12.49
CA GLY A 210 -2.22 -16.45 13.54
C GLY A 210 -3.71 -16.26 13.79
N ALA A 211 -4.07 -15.14 14.43
CA ALA A 211 -5.45 -14.84 14.84
C ALA A 211 -6.49 -14.84 13.70
N VAL A 212 -6.08 -14.64 12.44
CA VAL A 212 -7.01 -14.48 11.32
C VAL A 212 -6.75 -15.46 10.18
N ALA A 213 -5.60 -15.35 9.51
CA ALA A 213 -5.28 -16.19 8.36
C ALA A 213 -3.75 -16.33 8.18
N PRO A 214 -3.27 -17.40 7.54
CA PRO A 214 -1.86 -17.54 7.21
C PRO A 214 -1.34 -16.37 6.37
N GLY A 215 -0.21 -15.83 6.80
CA GLY A 215 0.53 -14.81 6.06
C GLY A 215 0.03 -13.38 6.17
N THR A 216 -0.90 -13.10 7.10
CA THR A 216 -1.28 -11.72 7.47
C THR A 216 -0.17 -10.95 8.18
N GLY A 217 0.88 -11.66 8.62
CA GLY A 217 2.12 -11.10 9.15
C GLY A 217 3.21 -10.90 8.09
N ASP A 218 3.00 -11.27 6.83
CA ASP A 218 3.99 -11.02 5.78
C ASP A 218 3.78 -9.68 5.10
N THR A 219 4.88 -8.98 4.86
CA THR A 219 4.88 -7.74 4.07
C THR A 219 6.25 -7.52 3.43
N ALA A 220 6.35 -6.48 2.61
CA ALA A 220 7.62 -6.06 2.02
C ALA A 220 7.66 -4.53 1.89
N LEU A 221 8.82 -3.95 2.19
CA LEU A 221 9.13 -2.60 1.73
C LEU A 221 9.67 -2.69 0.31
N VAL A 222 9.08 -1.93 -0.61
CA VAL A 222 9.42 -1.99 -2.02
C VAL A 222 10.02 -0.65 -2.45
N ARG A 223 11.23 -0.69 -3.01
CA ARG A 223 11.84 0.45 -3.70
C ARG A 223 11.65 0.25 -5.20
N VAL A 224 11.07 1.25 -5.85
CA VAL A 224 10.84 1.24 -7.30
C VAL A 224 11.82 2.23 -7.94
N HIS A 225 12.63 1.73 -8.86
CA HIS A 225 13.54 2.56 -9.66
C HIS A 225 12.84 2.95 -10.95
N VAL A 226 12.69 4.26 -11.16
CA VAL A 226 11.98 4.82 -12.31
C VAL A 226 12.94 5.69 -13.10
N LEU A 227 13.04 5.45 -14.40
CA LEU A 227 13.62 6.39 -15.34
C LEU A 227 12.48 7.25 -15.91
N CYS A 228 12.63 8.57 -15.87
CA CYS A 228 11.61 9.49 -16.35
C CYS A 228 12.21 10.71 -17.04
N GLY A 229 11.39 11.33 -17.89
CA GLY A 229 11.60 12.65 -18.47
C GLY A 229 10.25 13.36 -18.59
N THR A 230 10.22 14.51 -19.26
CA THR A 230 8.99 15.31 -19.36
C THR A 230 7.87 14.53 -20.04
N GLY A 231 6.83 14.18 -19.27
CA GLY A 231 5.64 13.49 -19.74
C GLY A 231 5.82 11.99 -20.01
N TRP A 232 6.92 11.37 -19.56
CA TRP A 232 7.10 9.92 -19.68
C TRP A 232 7.89 9.33 -18.52
N SER A 233 7.60 8.06 -18.21
CA SER A 233 8.36 7.27 -17.24
C SER A 233 8.32 5.78 -17.58
N THR A 234 9.32 5.05 -17.11
CA THR A 234 9.39 3.59 -17.20
C THR A 234 10.06 3.04 -15.94
N VAL A 235 9.51 1.97 -15.39
CA VAL A 235 10.11 1.28 -14.25
C VAL A 235 11.32 0.50 -14.74
N ILE A 236 12.51 0.81 -14.22
CA ILE A 236 13.79 0.17 -14.60
C ILE A 236 14.26 -0.88 -13.60
N GLY A 237 13.72 -0.88 -12.38
CA GLY A 237 14.05 -1.88 -11.38
C GLY A 237 13.16 -1.86 -10.16
N VAL A 238 13.22 -2.94 -9.39
CA VAL A 238 12.52 -3.10 -8.11
C VAL A 238 13.46 -3.78 -7.12
N ASP A 239 13.60 -3.21 -5.93
CA ASP A 239 14.17 -3.90 -4.76
C ASP A 239 13.04 -4.17 -3.76
N ALA A 240 13.09 -5.32 -3.11
CA ALA A 240 12.14 -5.67 -2.05
C ALA A 240 12.91 -6.05 -0.79
N VAL A 241 12.45 -5.55 0.36
CA VAL A 241 12.92 -5.95 1.68
C VAL A 241 11.79 -6.74 2.34
N PRO A 242 11.85 -8.09 2.34
CA PRO A 242 10.86 -8.92 3.00
C PRO A 242 10.84 -8.68 4.50
N LEU A 243 9.65 -8.47 5.05
CA LEU A 243 9.44 -8.21 6.47
C LEU A 243 8.44 -9.22 7.04
N ALA A 244 8.56 -9.47 8.34
CA ALA A 244 7.55 -10.19 9.11
C ALA A 244 7.09 -9.34 10.31
N VAL A 245 5.78 -9.33 10.50
CA VAL A 245 5.08 -8.88 11.69
C VAL A 245 4.77 -10.12 12.52
N HIS A 246 5.26 -10.18 13.75
CA HIS A 246 4.95 -11.24 14.70
C HIS A 246 4.89 -10.69 16.11
N TRP A 247 4.42 -11.50 17.06
CA TRP A 247 4.39 -11.14 18.47
C TRP A 247 5.46 -11.93 19.22
N ASN A 248 6.26 -11.25 20.03
CA ASN A 248 7.28 -11.89 20.84
C ASN A 248 6.69 -12.46 22.15
N GLY A 249 7.50 -13.17 22.93
CA GLY A 249 7.09 -13.74 24.22
C GLY A 249 6.69 -12.72 25.30
N ARG A 250 6.90 -11.42 25.06
CA ARG A 250 6.46 -10.31 25.93
C ARG A 250 5.15 -9.68 25.47
N ARG A 251 4.50 -10.24 24.45
CA ARG A 251 3.31 -9.68 23.78
C ARG A 251 3.57 -8.29 23.19
N GLU A 252 4.77 -8.09 22.64
CA GLU A 252 5.08 -6.91 21.85
C GLU A 252 5.01 -7.28 20.36
N MET A 253 4.42 -6.42 19.55
CA MET A 253 4.46 -6.55 18.09
C MET A 253 5.85 -6.18 17.58
N VAL A 254 6.47 -7.10 16.86
CA VAL A 254 7.79 -6.95 16.26
C VAL A 254 7.65 -6.95 14.75
N ILE A 255 8.20 -5.92 14.12
CA ILE A 255 8.34 -5.81 12.66
C ILE A 255 9.84 -5.94 12.37
N GLY A 256 10.23 -7.00 11.69
CA GLY A 256 11.63 -7.29 11.43
C GLY A 256 11.89 -7.69 9.98
N ARG A 257 13.11 -7.40 9.49
CA ARG A 257 13.59 -7.93 8.22
C ARG A 257 13.68 -9.44 8.33
N LEU A 258 13.04 -10.16 7.41
CA LEU A 258 13.02 -11.62 7.43
C LEU A 258 14.43 -12.21 7.30
N GLU A 259 15.33 -11.56 6.58
CA GLU A 259 16.75 -11.95 6.51
C GLU A 259 17.43 -11.92 7.88
N ASP A 260 17.19 -10.88 8.68
CA ASP A 260 17.75 -10.76 10.03
C ASP A 260 17.11 -11.77 10.98
N LEU A 261 15.79 -11.89 10.95
CA LEU A 261 15.04 -12.83 11.78
C LEU A 261 15.46 -14.28 11.48
N ALA A 262 15.62 -14.64 10.20
CA ALA A 262 16.06 -15.95 9.76
C ALA A 262 17.52 -16.25 10.16
N ARG A 263 18.41 -15.25 10.11
CA ARG A 263 19.84 -15.37 10.47
C ARG A 263 20.06 -15.45 11.97
N LEU A 264 19.33 -14.66 12.75
CA LEU A 264 19.48 -14.57 14.21
C LEU A 264 18.75 -15.70 14.95
N SER A 265 17.76 -16.34 14.32
CA SER A 265 17.01 -17.45 14.93
C SER A 265 17.79 -18.77 14.85
N PRO A 266 17.82 -19.58 15.94
CA PRO A 266 18.46 -20.89 15.93
C PRO A 266 17.99 -21.78 14.77
N ALA A 267 18.92 -22.53 14.17
CA ALA A 267 18.62 -23.38 13.01
C ALA A 267 17.55 -24.44 13.31
N ALA A 268 17.55 -24.99 14.54
CA ALA A 268 16.62 -26.02 14.98
C ALA A 268 15.32 -25.49 15.63
N SER A 269 15.11 -24.17 15.72
CA SER A 269 13.88 -23.62 16.32
C SER A 269 12.74 -23.51 15.32
N ALA A 270 11.51 -23.69 15.80
CA ALA A 270 10.30 -23.50 15.00
C ALA A 270 10.25 -22.10 14.36
N TRP A 271 10.58 -21.05 15.13
CA TRP A 271 10.67 -19.69 14.62
C TRP A 271 11.74 -19.51 13.54
N GLY A 272 12.90 -20.15 13.69
CA GLY A 272 13.93 -20.11 12.66
C GLY A 272 13.45 -20.76 11.35
N ALA A 273 12.81 -21.93 11.44
CA ALA A 273 12.23 -22.62 10.30
C ALA A 273 11.13 -21.76 9.63
N TYR A 274 10.25 -21.16 10.44
CA TYR A 274 9.22 -20.24 9.99
C TYR A 274 9.82 -19.08 9.20
N PHE A 275 10.73 -18.30 9.79
CA PHE A 275 11.30 -17.12 9.12
C PHE A 275 12.05 -17.48 7.83
N ARG A 276 12.80 -18.58 7.81
CA ARG A 276 13.46 -19.06 6.57
C ARG A 276 12.45 -19.43 5.49
N GLY A 277 11.38 -20.16 5.84
CA GLY A 277 10.32 -20.51 4.91
C GLY A 277 9.56 -19.29 4.38
N ARG A 278 9.29 -18.30 5.25
CA ARG A 278 8.66 -17.03 4.86
C ARG A 278 9.54 -16.23 3.91
N LEU A 279 10.83 -16.08 4.25
CA LEU A 279 11.82 -15.40 3.40
C LEU A 279 11.85 -16.02 2.00
N ASP A 280 12.04 -17.34 1.93
CA ASP A 280 12.10 -18.09 0.67
C ASP A 280 10.80 -17.93 -0.17
N ARG A 281 9.63 -17.99 0.47
CA ARG A 281 8.35 -17.75 -0.22
C ARG A 281 8.25 -16.34 -0.80
N ILE A 282 8.60 -15.31 -0.01
CA ILE A 282 8.51 -13.91 -0.48
C ILE A 282 9.56 -13.62 -1.55
N THR A 283 10.78 -14.14 -1.40
CA THR A 283 11.82 -14.02 -2.45
C THR A 283 11.34 -14.62 -3.78
N ARG A 284 10.71 -15.81 -3.77
CA ARG A 284 10.11 -16.38 -4.98
C ARG A 284 8.96 -15.52 -5.53
N LEU A 285 8.12 -14.97 -4.65
CA LEU A 285 7.00 -14.12 -5.04
C LEU A 285 7.47 -12.89 -5.83
N PHE A 286 8.60 -12.30 -5.44
CA PHE A 286 9.19 -11.11 -6.06
C PHE A 286 10.17 -11.40 -7.21
N ALA A 287 10.53 -12.67 -7.44
CA ALA A 287 11.55 -13.06 -8.42
C ALA A 287 11.25 -12.58 -9.86
N GLY A 288 9.98 -12.38 -10.20
CA GLY A 288 9.56 -11.88 -11.53
C GLY A 288 9.73 -10.37 -11.73
N VAL A 289 10.02 -9.60 -10.67
CA VAL A 289 10.15 -8.13 -10.75
C VAL A 289 11.45 -7.57 -10.17
N VAL A 290 12.10 -8.29 -9.26
CA VAL A 290 13.34 -7.83 -8.65
C VAL A 290 14.47 -7.89 -9.65
N THR A 291 15.18 -6.77 -9.79
CA THR A 291 16.27 -6.61 -10.75
C THR A 291 17.65 -6.68 -10.11
N SER A 292 17.74 -6.80 -8.79
CA SER A 292 18.98 -6.96 -8.04
C SER A 292 19.14 -8.39 -7.52
N SER A 293 20.18 -9.07 -7.99
CA SER A 293 20.76 -10.25 -7.34
C SER A 293 21.94 -9.79 -6.46
N GLY A 294 21.67 -9.34 -5.23
CA GLY A 294 22.75 -9.13 -4.23
C GLY A 294 22.51 -8.01 -3.22
N PRO A 295 23.21 -8.05 -2.06
CA PRO A 295 22.94 -7.17 -0.92
C PRO A 295 23.27 -5.72 -1.29
N ALA A 296 22.36 -4.82 -0.94
CA ALA A 296 22.47 -3.40 -1.17
C ALA A 296 23.83 -2.86 -0.66
N ALA A 297 24.65 -2.34 -1.58
CA ALA A 297 25.71 -1.43 -1.21
C ALA A 297 25.10 -0.26 -0.43
N SER A 298 25.74 0.11 0.68
CA SER A 298 25.28 1.18 1.58
C SER A 298 25.01 2.48 0.79
N PRO A 299 24.01 3.28 1.22
CA PRO A 299 23.72 4.54 0.54
C PRO A 299 24.93 5.49 0.61
N PRO A 300 25.18 6.29 -0.44
CA PRO A 300 26.21 7.33 -0.37
C PRO A 300 25.86 8.32 0.75
N ARG A 301 26.91 8.74 1.47
CA ARG A 301 26.85 9.69 2.59
C ARG A 301 26.44 11.08 2.14
#